data_AF-K1U4H6-F1
#
_entry.id   AF-K1U4H6-F1
#
_cell.length_a   1.000
_cell.length_b   1.000
_cell.length_c   1.000
_cell.angle_alpha   90.00
_cell.angle_beta   90.00
_cell.angle_gamma   90.00
#
_symmetry.space_group_name_H-M   'P 1'
#
loop_
_entity.id
_entity.type
_entity.pdbx_description
1 polymer ?
#
loop_
_entity_poly.entity_id
_entity_poly.type
_entity_poly.pdbx_seq_one_letter_code
_entity_poly.pdbx_strand_id
1 'polypeptide(L)'
;GEEQSGALPIDQTYLVPVRISHASMDVLAGSDVAYFVVKRSSAITVAAQLTDNWIEFPTLDKYGENSKAWNGLTAMTYEALIYIDDFATSNASGNPVNISSIMGVEQYLLLRIGDTNFERQQLQFDGSGNGSQFGKIPGRDATKNLEKGRWYHVACTYDQATRTARIYVDGQIQSEATGVGISAQSQKTQINLAMRALYDLWNTAPDDQKPQYETDDTGYNKLGEAYQFFLGRSYDDY
;
A
#
# COMPACT_ATOMS: atom_id res chain seq x y z
N GLY A 1 -1.93 22.03 10.33
CA GLY A 1 -0.76 22.85 10.01
C GLY A 1 -1.26 24.07 9.29
N GLU A 2 -0.91 25.26 9.77
CA GLU A 2 -1.45 26.53 9.27
C GLU A 2 -1.10 26.81 7.81
N GLU A 3 -2.00 27.52 7.13
CA GLU A 3 -1.87 27.97 5.75
C GLU A 3 -0.69 28.95 5.64
N GLN A 4 0.44 28.49 5.11
CA GLN A 4 1.64 29.32 4.93
C GLN A 4 1.48 30.24 3.69
N SER A 5 0.63 31.25 3.81
CA SER A 5 0.51 32.31 2.80
C SER A 5 1.87 32.97 2.56
N GLY A 6 2.38 32.86 1.32
CA GLY A 6 3.68 33.41 0.90
C GLY A 6 4.87 32.43 0.91
N ALA A 7 4.69 31.17 1.33
CA ALA A 7 5.74 30.16 1.19
C ALA A 7 5.91 29.70 -0.27
N LEU A 8 7.13 29.31 -0.63
CA LEU A 8 7.37 28.66 -1.93
C LEU A 8 6.51 27.39 -2.06
N PRO A 9 5.94 27.09 -3.24
CA PRO A 9 5.33 25.80 -3.54
C PRO A 9 6.24 24.61 -3.21
N ILE A 10 5.65 23.56 -2.65
CA ILE A 10 6.31 22.24 -2.50
C ILE A 10 6.56 21.65 -3.90
N ASP A 11 7.63 20.87 -4.02
CA ASP A 11 8.08 20.18 -5.26
C ASP A 11 8.43 21.07 -6.46
N GLN A 12 8.43 22.38 -6.29
CA GLN A 12 8.99 23.31 -7.28
C GLN A 12 10.45 23.61 -6.97
N THR A 13 11.26 23.65 -8.03
CA THR A 13 12.67 24.09 -7.97
C THR A 13 12.78 25.43 -8.64
N TYR A 14 13.22 26.44 -7.89
CA TYR A 14 13.42 27.79 -8.42
C TYR A 14 14.89 28.00 -8.75
N LEU A 15 15.15 28.64 -9.88
CA LEU A 15 16.48 29.05 -10.29
C LEU A 15 16.55 30.58 -10.22
N VAL A 16 17.46 31.10 -9.39
CA VAL A 16 17.71 32.54 -9.26
C VAL A 16 19.08 32.85 -9.87
N PRO A 17 19.14 33.35 -11.11
CA PRO A 17 20.38 33.80 -11.71
C PRO A 17 20.76 35.20 -11.20
N VAL A 18 21.94 35.33 -10.61
CA VAL A 18 22.52 36.61 -10.19
C VAL A 18 23.71 36.93 -11.08
N ARG A 19 23.59 37.96 -11.92
CA ARG A 19 24.61 38.37 -12.88
C ARG A 19 25.48 39.50 -12.33
N ILE A 20 26.79 39.39 -12.51
CA ILE A 20 27.74 40.48 -12.25
C ILE A 20 27.55 41.53 -13.35
N SER A 21 26.98 42.69 -12.99
CA SER A 21 26.73 43.78 -13.95
C SER A 21 27.93 44.72 -14.11
N HIS A 22 28.85 44.75 -13.14
CA HIS A 22 30.03 45.61 -13.14
C HIS A 22 31.15 45.02 -12.28
N ALA A 23 32.39 45.20 -12.71
CA ALA A 23 33.60 44.86 -11.97
C ALA A 23 34.73 45.84 -12.36
N SER A 24 35.73 46.01 -11.49
CA SER A 24 36.90 46.87 -11.76
C SER A 24 37.90 46.26 -12.76
N MET A 25 37.57 45.10 -13.33
CA MET A 25 38.33 44.34 -14.31
C MET A 25 37.37 43.54 -15.20
N ASP A 26 37.87 42.98 -16.30
CA ASP A 26 37.05 42.18 -17.21
C ASP A 26 36.45 40.96 -16.49
N VAL A 27 35.15 40.74 -16.70
CA VAL A 27 34.44 39.55 -16.20
C VAL A 27 34.45 38.49 -17.28
N LEU A 28 34.81 37.26 -16.91
CA LEU A 28 34.74 36.13 -17.81
C LEU A 28 33.27 35.83 -18.15
N ALA A 29 32.88 36.02 -19.42
CA ALA A 29 31.48 35.89 -19.86
C ALA A 29 30.85 34.49 -19.61
N GLY A 30 31.66 33.44 -19.46
CA GLY A 30 31.17 32.10 -19.10
C GLY A 30 30.86 31.90 -17.61
N SER A 31 31.27 32.85 -16.75
CA SER A 31 31.19 32.76 -15.29
C SER A 31 30.66 34.04 -14.65
N ASP A 32 29.97 34.89 -15.42
CA ASP A 32 29.43 36.16 -14.96
C ASP A 32 28.07 36.01 -14.24
N VAL A 33 27.52 34.79 -14.16
CA VAL A 33 26.27 34.47 -13.46
C VAL A 33 26.52 33.44 -12.37
N ALA A 34 26.14 33.77 -11.14
CA ALA A 34 25.95 32.80 -10.07
C ALA A 34 24.50 32.31 -10.08
N TYR A 35 24.30 30.99 -10.15
CA TYR A 35 22.98 30.37 -10.13
C TYR A 35 22.68 29.84 -8.73
N PHE A 36 21.61 30.32 -8.10
CA PHE A 36 21.11 29.78 -6.84
C PHE A 36 19.90 28.89 -7.12
N VAL A 37 19.96 27.65 -6.62
CA VAL A 37 18.82 26.73 -6.63
C VAL A 37 18.11 26.85 -5.30
N VAL A 38 16.86 27.28 -5.32
CA VAL A 38 16.03 27.45 -4.13
C VAL A 38 14.91 26.43 -4.16
N LYS A 39 14.79 25.63 -3.10
CA LYS A 39 13.78 24.57 -2.99
C LYS A 39 13.17 24.60 -1.59
N ARG A 40 11.85 24.53 -1.49
CA ARG A 40 11.19 24.32 -0.21
C ARG A 40 11.42 22.88 0.24
N SER A 41 11.79 22.69 1.49
CA SER A 41 11.84 21.35 2.09
C SER A 41 10.43 20.77 2.19
N SER A 42 10.26 19.54 1.69
CA SER A 42 9.08 18.72 1.93
C SER A 42 9.42 17.77 3.06
N ALA A 43 8.88 18.03 4.25
CA ALA A 43 9.11 17.21 5.44
C ALA A 43 7.78 16.70 5.96
N ILE A 44 7.67 15.38 6.12
CA ILE A 44 6.59 14.74 6.87
C ILE A 44 7.03 14.76 8.34
N THR A 45 6.33 15.53 9.17
CA THR A 45 6.69 15.74 10.58
C THR A 45 5.69 15.11 11.56
N VAL A 46 4.63 14.52 11.05
CA VAL A 46 3.57 13.87 11.84
C VAL A 46 3.21 12.55 11.15
N ALA A 47 2.99 11.51 11.96
CA ALA A 47 2.51 10.21 11.52
C ALA A 47 1.48 9.66 12.50
N ALA A 48 0.63 8.74 12.03
CA ALA A 48 -0.32 8.02 12.87
C ALA A 48 0.43 6.95 13.69
N GLN A 49 0.11 6.86 14.99
CA GLN A 49 0.57 5.78 15.87
C GLN A 49 -0.50 4.67 15.88
N LEU A 50 -0.11 3.46 15.50
CA LEU A 50 -1.00 2.31 15.32
C LEU A 50 -0.75 1.19 16.34
N THR A 51 0.06 1.42 17.37
CA THR A 51 0.17 0.51 18.53
C THR A 51 -1.23 0.28 19.11
N ASP A 52 -1.63 -1.00 19.17
CA ASP A 52 -2.96 -1.45 19.61
C ASP A 52 -4.14 -0.78 18.89
N ASN A 53 -3.93 -0.30 17.66
CA ASN A 53 -4.94 0.42 16.90
C ASN A 53 -4.91 0.03 15.41
N TRP A 54 -6.00 0.34 14.70
CA TRP A 54 -6.13 0.12 13.27
C TRP A 54 -7.06 1.16 12.63
N ILE A 55 -6.97 1.27 11.31
CA ILE A 55 -7.81 2.16 10.52
C ILE A 55 -8.70 1.30 9.62
N GLU A 56 -9.99 1.48 9.78
CA GLU A 56 -11.03 0.89 8.94
C GLU A 56 -11.55 1.91 7.94
N PHE A 57 -12.15 1.42 6.85
CA PHE A 57 -12.73 2.24 5.81
C PHE A 57 -14.22 1.91 5.63
N PRO A 58 -15.11 2.43 6.48
CA PRO A 58 -16.54 2.17 6.39
C PRO A 58 -17.15 2.53 5.02
N THR A 59 -16.53 3.46 4.29
CA THR A 59 -16.92 3.84 2.93
C THR A 59 -16.64 2.75 1.89
N LEU A 60 -15.97 1.65 2.26
CA LEU A 60 -15.74 0.45 1.44
C LEU A 60 -16.71 -0.71 1.80
N ASP A 61 -17.58 -0.52 2.80
CA ASP A 61 -18.65 -1.48 3.13
C ASP A 61 -19.94 -1.22 2.35
N LYS A 62 -20.09 -0.02 1.79
CA LYS A 62 -21.28 0.41 1.05
C LYS A 62 -20.98 0.63 -0.41
N TYR A 63 -21.88 0.14 -1.27
CA TYR A 63 -21.69 0.33 -2.70
C TYR A 63 -21.88 1.79 -3.09
N GLY A 64 -20.87 2.37 -3.75
CA GLY A 64 -20.90 3.74 -4.25
C GLY A 64 -19.70 4.07 -5.11
N GLU A 65 -19.58 5.33 -5.53
CA GLU A 65 -18.48 5.78 -6.40
C GLU A 65 -17.10 5.50 -5.79
N ASN A 66 -16.95 5.66 -4.47
CA ASN A 66 -15.69 5.35 -3.79
C ASN A 66 -15.34 3.86 -3.90
N SER A 67 -16.25 2.95 -3.51
CA SER A 67 -15.96 1.52 -3.48
C SER A 67 -15.76 0.91 -4.87
N LYS A 68 -16.35 1.50 -5.93
CA LYS A 68 -16.13 1.06 -7.32
C LYS A 68 -14.66 1.14 -7.74
N ALA A 69 -13.95 2.20 -7.33
CA ALA A 69 -12.54 2.37 -7.66
C ALA A 69 -11.61 1.33 -7.00
N TRP A 70 -12.11 0.61 -5.98
CA TRP A 70 -11.37 -0.40 -5.24
C TRP A 70 -11.66 -1.83 -5.73
N ASN A 71 -12.52 -1.99 -6.74
CA ASN A 71 -12.96 -3.28 -7.26
C ASN A 71 -12.71 -3.39 -8.77
N GLY A 72 -12.70 -4.62 -9.29
CA GLY A 72 -12.46 -4.87 -10.71
C GLY A 72 -11.04 -4.60 -11.19
N LEU A 73 -10.06 -4.60 -10.28
CA LEU A 73 -8.67 -4.26 -10.58
C LEU A 73 -7.97 -5.46 -11.24
N THR A 74 -7.07 -5.21 -12.19
CA THR A 74 -6.17 -6.25 -12.78
C THR A 74 -4.72 -6.04 -12.39
N ALA A 75 -4.41 -4.90 -11.78
CA ALA A 75 -3.12 -4.58 -11.20
C ALA A 75 -3.34 -3.66 -10.00
N MET A 76 -2.43 -3.70 -9.03
CA MET A 76 -2.52 -2.89 -7.83
C MET A 76 -1.14 -2.58 -7.26
N THR A 77 -1.10 -1.50 -6.48
CA THR A 77 0.04 -1.10 -5.67
C THR A 77 -0.44 -0.79 -4.27
N TYR A 78 0.22 -1.36 -3.26
CA TYR A 78 0.19 -0.85 -1.90
C TYR A 78 1.51 -0.15 -1.63
N GLU A 79 1.46 1.02 -1.00
CA GLU A 79 2.66 1.69 -0.52
C GLU A 79 2.40 2.46 0.78
N ALA A 80 3.42 2.52 1.63
CA ALA A 80 3.37 3.23 2.89
C ALA A 80 4.78 3.66 3.33
N LEU A 81 4.86 4.78 4.04
CA LEU A 81 5.96 5.04 4.95
C LEU A 81 5.60 4.40 6.30
N ILE A 82 6.42 3.48 6.77
CA ILE A 82 6.21 2.78 8.04
C ILE A 82 7.37 3.07 8.99
N TYR A 83 7.05 3.21 10.27
CA TYR A 83 8.03 3.23 11.34
C TYR A 83 7.72 2.05 12.26
N ILE A 84 8.73 1.25 12.55
CA ILE A 84 8.56 0.03 13.34
C ILE A 84 9.01 0.31 14.77
N ASP A 85 8.05 0.46 15.68
CA ASP A 85 8.33 0.61 17.12
C ASP A 85 8.88 -0.70 17.69
N ASP A 86 8.16 -1.80 17.44
CA ASP A 86 8.55 -3.14 17.91
C ASP A 86 7.98 -4.26 17.03
N PHE A 87 8.62 -5.42 17.08
CA PHE A 87 8.13 -6.66 16.47
C PHE A 87 7.50 -7.55 17.54
N ALA A 88 6.36 -7.11 18.07
CA ALA A 88 5.68 -7.75 19.19
C ALA A 88 5.41 -9.25 18.92
N THR A 89 5.76 -10.11 19.87
CA THR A 89 5.48 -11.55 19.82
C THR A 89 4.27 -11.96 20.65
N SER A 90 3.68 -11.02 21.40
CA SER A 90 2.42 -11.22 22.11
C SER A 90 1.61 -9.92 22.19
N ASN A 91 0.30 -10.04 22.27
CA ASN A 91 -0.60 -8.90 22.47
C ASN A 91 -0.73 -8.51 23.96
N ALA A 92 -1.51 -7.47 24.27
CA ALA A 92 -1.72 -6.98 25.64
C ALA A 92 -2.35 -8.01 26.60
N SER A 93 -3.01 -9.04 26.07
CA SER A 93 -3.59 -10.15 26.85
C SER A 93 -2.64 -11.35 26.98
N GLY A 94 -1.43 -11.28 26.40
CA GLY A 94 -0.42 -12.33 26.46
C GLY A 94 -0.55 -13.44 25.41
N ASN A 95 -1.50 -13.34 24.48
CA ASN A 95 -1.60 -14.31 23.38
C ASN A 95 -0.48 -14.08 22.36
N PRO A 96 0.01 -15.13 21.70
CA PRO A 96 1.06 -15.02 20.70
C PRO A 96 0.59 -14.26 19.45
N VAL A 97 1.42 -13.33 18.99
CA VAL A 97 1.21 -12.55 17.77
C VAL A 97 2.32 -12.86 16.79
N ASN A 98 1.96 -13.34 15.60
CA ASN A 98 2.93 -13.67 14.55
C ASN A 98 2.93 -12.67 13.39
N ILE A 99 1.88 -11.85 13.28
CA ILE A 99 1.63 -10.95 12.15
C ILE A 99 1.45 -9.52 12.65
N SER A 100 2.14 -8.59 11.99
CA SER A 100 1.80 -7.16 12.00
C SER A 100 1.38 -6.74 10.60
N SER A 101 0.08 -6.54 10.40
CA SER A 101 -0.45 -6.11 9.11
C SER A 101 -0.14 -4.64 8.85
N ILE A 102 0.28 -4.33 7.63
CA ILE A 102 0.50 -2.96 7.16
C ILE A 102 -0.78 -2.47 6.51
N MET A 103 -1.24 -3.16 5.46
CA MET A 103 -2.48 -2.83 4.77
C MET A 103 -2.96 -3.97 3.88
N GLY A 104 -4.28 -4.04 3.67
CA GLY A 104 -4.88 -4.99 2.74
C GLY A 104 -6.19 -5.57 3.25
N VAL A 105 -6.58 -6.68 2.64
CA VAL A 105 -7.73 -7.49 3.04
C VAL A 105 -7.23 -8.82 3.57
N GLU A 106 -7.61 -9.15 4.80
CA GLU A 106 -7.23 -10.37 5.50
C GLU A 106 -7.64 -11.62 4.69
N GLN A 107 -6.79 -12.65 4.68
CA GLN A 107 -6.96 -13.89 3.89
C GLN A 107 -7.15 -13.69 2.38
N TYR A 108 -6.87 -12.49 1.85
CA TYR A 108 -7.14 -12.16 0.45
C TYR A 108 -5.93 -11.57 -0.26
N LEU A 109 -5.56 -10.33 0.10
CA LEU A 109 -4.44 -9.61 -0.49
C LEU A 109 -3.88 -8.63 0.54
N LEU A 110 -2.82 -9.04 1.25
CA LEU A 110 -2.36 -8.42 2.47
C LEU A 110 -0.84 -8.20 2.46
N LEU A 111 -0.42 -6.96 2.69
CA LEU A 111 0.96 -6.62 3.01
C LEU A 111 1.13 -6.62 4.54
N ARG A 112 2.08 -7.41 5.02
CA ARG A 112 2.32 -7.63 6.46
C ARG A 112 3.79 -7.86 6.77
N ILE A 113 4.10 -7.89 8.06
CA ILE A 113 5.41 -8.27 8.61
C ILE A 113 5.21 -9.48 9.51
N GLY A 114 5.97 -10.54 9.26
CA GLY A 114 5.82 -11.81 9.97
C GLY A 114 4.60 -12.61 9.51
N ASP A 115 4.61 -13.89 9.88
CA ASP A 115 3.59 -14.92 9.63
C ASP A 115 4.02 -16.18 10.37
N THR A 116 3.09 -17.10 10.65
CA THR A 116 3.45 -18.40 11.22
C THR A 116 4.43 -19.12 10.28
N ASN A 117 5.62 -19.46 10.80
CA ASN A 117 6.78 -20.03 10.08
C ASN A 117 7.65 -19.04 9.28
N PHE A 118 7.40 -17.74 9.36
CA PHE A 118 8.27 -16.73 8.75
C PHE A 118 9.09 -16.00 9.81
N GLU A 119 10.12 -15.28 9.37
CA GLU A 119 10.85 -14.39 10.28
C GLU A 119 9.91 -13.27 10.72
N ARG A 120 9.80 -13.06 12.04
CA ARG A 120 8.88 -12.06 12.62
C ARG A 120 9.12 -10.64 12.09
N GLN A 121 10.35 -10.37 11.64
CA GLN A 121 10.85 -9.07 11.17
C GLN A 121 10.76 -8.90 9.65
N GLN A 122 10.31 -9.92 8.92
CA GLN A 122 10.35 -9.93 7.46
C GLN A 122 9.02 -9.45 6.87
N LEU A 123 9.09 -8.63 5.83
CA LEU A 123 7.93 -8.31 5.00
C LEU A 123 7.42 -9.57 4.30
N GLN A 124 6.11 -9.66 4.18
CA GLN A 124 5.43 -10.66 3.39
C GLN A 124 4.24 -10.01 2.67
N PHE A 125 4.13 -10.30 1.38
CA PHE A 125 2.96 -10.00 0.57
C PHE A 125 2.21 -11.30 0.30
N ASP A 126 1.05 -11.44 0.94
CA ASP A 126 0.16 -12.57 0.79
C ASP A 126 -0.93 -12.24 -0.24
N GLY A 127 -0.89 -12.92 -1.39
CA GLY A 127 -1.93 -12.85 -2.41
C GLY A 127 -2.59 -14.19 -2.64
N SER A 128 -2.86 -14.94 -1.58
CA SER A 128 -3.53 -16.24 -1.66
C SER A 128 -5.03 -16.14 -2.01
N GLY A 129 -5.62 -14.95 -1.90
CA GLY A 129 -7.03 -14.69 -2.22
C GLY A 129 -7.40 -14.84 -3.69
N ASN A 130 -8.71 -15.00 -3.92
CA ASN A 130 -9.28 -15.10 -5.26
C ASN A 130 -9.09 -13.80 -6.05
N GLY A 131 -8.37 -13.84 -7.17
CA GLY A 131 -8.03 -12.67 -7.99
C GLY A 131 -6.55 -12.29 -7.97
N SER A 132 -5.79 -12.85 -7.03
CA SER A 132 -4.33 -12.77 -7.03
C SER A 132 -3.70 -14.15 -7.21
N GLN A 133 -4.01 -15.09 -6.31
CA GLN A 133 -3.54 -16.49 -6.33
C GLN A 133 -2.02 -16.70 -6.49
N PHE A 134 -1.19 -15.71 -6.16
CA PHE A 134 0.27 -15.83 -6.27
C PHE A 134 0.93 -16.40 -5.00
N GLY A 135 0.16 -16.62 -3.93
CA GLY A 135 0.65 -17.14 -2.67
C GLY A 135 1.41 -16.09 -1.85
N LYS A 136 2.35 -16.54 -1.01
CA LYS A 136 3.12 -15.70 -0.08
C LYS A 136 4.52 -15.45 -0.63
N ILE A 137 4.91 -14.17 -0.74
CA ILE A 137 6.27 -13.79 -1.14
C ILE A 137 6.88 -12.74 -0.20
N PRO A 138 8.22 -12.67 -0.07
CA PRO A 138 9.15 -13.74 -0.38
C PRO A 138 8.96 -14.94 0.56
N GLY A 139 9.62 -16.06 0.24
CA GLY A 139 9.81 -17.13 1.21
C GLY A 139 10.57 -16.65 2.45
N ARG A 140 10.61 -17.48 3.50
CA ARG A 140 11.35 -17.22 4.75
C ARG A 140 12.83 -16.96 4.47
N ASP A 141 13.32 -15.79 4.87
CA ASP A 141 14.67 -15.31 4.59
C ASP A 141 15.10 -14.24 5.61
N ALA A 142 15.91 -14.66 6.59
CA ALA A 142 16.41 -13.78 7.65
C ALA A 142 17.28 -12.62 7.15
N THR A 143 17.82 -12.71 5.92
CA THR A 143 18.63 -11.63 5.33
C THR A 143 17.79 -10.43 4.90
N LYS A 144 16.46 -10.56 4.90
CA LYS A 144 15.49 -9.52 4.52
C LYS A 144 14.76 -8.91 5.72
N ASN A 145 15.21 -9.23 6.94
CA ASN A 145 14.61 -8.70 8.16
C ASN A 145 14.72 -7.17 8.21
N LEU A 146 13.63 -6.54 8.62
CA LEU A 146 13.59 -5.14 8.94
C LEU A 146 14.10 -4.90 10.38
N GLU A 147 14.49 -3.67 10.65
CA GLU A 147 14.97 -3.21 11.96
C GLU A 147 13.92 -2.31 12.60
N LYS A 148 13.88 -2.31 13.94
CA LYS A 148 13.06 -1.37 14.69
C LYS A 148 13.73 0.01 14.76
N GLY A 149 12.94 1.04 15.07
CA GLY A 149 13.44 2.38 15.35
C GLY A 149 13.87 3.18 14.10
N ARG A 150 13.39 2.79 12.92
CA ARG A 150 13.65 3.52 11.67
C ARG A 150 12.43 3.55 10.75
N TRP A 151 12.40 4.57 9.91
CA TRP A 151 11.46 4.69 8.81
C TRP A 151 11.89 3.82 7.63
N TYR A 152 10.90 3.21 6.98
CA TYR A 152 11.02 2.55 5.70
C TYR A 152 9.96 3.10 4.75
N HIS A 153 10.30 3.29 3.48
CA HIS A 153 9.30 3.26 2.41
C HIS A 153 9.12 1.81 1.99
N VAL A 154 7.90 1.29 2.09
CA VAL A 154 7.57 -0.06 1.64
C VAL A 154 6.50 0.03 0.56
N ALA A 155 6.65 -0.79 -0.47
CA ALA A 155 5.60 -0.95 -1.47
C ALA A 155 5.53 -2.40 -1.94
N CYS A 156 4.35 -2.85 -2.36
CA CYS A 156 4.21 -4.06 -3.13
C CYS A 156 3.29 -3.83 -4.33
N THR A 157 3.58 -4.56 -5.40
CA THR A 157 2.79 -4.49 -6.63
C THR A 157 2.41 -5.90 -7.06
N TYR A 158 1.22 -6.05 -7.62
CA TYR A 158 0.86 -7.23 -8.40
C TYR A 158 0.20 -6.81 -9.70
N ASP A 159 0.64 -7.40 -10.80
CA ASP A 159 0.10 -7.19 -12.15
C ASP A 159 -0.28 -8.56 -12.75
N GLN A 160 -1.56 -8.75 -13.09
CA GLN A 160 -2.06 -9.98 -13.68
C GLN A 160 -1.61 -10.16 -15.14
N ALA A 161 -1.42 -9.08 -15.90
CA ALA A 161 -1.00 -9.16 -17.29
C ALA A 161 0.45 -9.65 -17.41
N THR A 162 1.33 -9.16 -16.54
CA THR A 162 2.73 -9.62 -16.50
C THR A 162 2.95 -10.78 -15.53
N ARG A 163 1.93 -11.17 -14.76
CA ARG A 163 1.98 -12.23 -13.74
C ARG A 163 3.15 -12.06 -12.78
N THR A 164 3.33 -10.83 -12.31
CA THR A 164 4.49 -10.44 -11.51
C THR A 164 4.07 -9.79 -10.19
N ALA A 165 4.57 -10.32 -9.08
CA ALA A 165 4.45 -9.73 -7.75
C ALA A 165 5.81 -9.22 -7.26
N ARG A 166 5.86 -8.03 -6.68
CA ARG A 166 7.10 -7.41 -6.18
C ARG A 166 6.92 -6.79 -4.81
N ILE A 167 8.00 -6.77 -4.04
CA ILE A 167 8.14 -5.98 -2.81
C ILE A 167 9.34 -5.05 -2.98
N TYR A 168 9.13 -3.79 -2.62
CA TYR A 168 10.12 -2.73 -2.61
C TYR A 168 10.35 -2.24 -1.18
N VAL A 169 11.61 -1.96 -0.85
CA VAL A 169 12.00 -1.30 0.40
C VAL A 169 12.96 -0.17 0.05
N ASP A 170 12.66 1.03 0.55
CA ASP A 170 13.41 2.27 0.31
C ASP A 170 13.66 2.52 -1.20
N GLY A 171 12.61 2.28 -2.00
CA GLY A 171 12.62 2.45 -3.46
C GLY A 171 13.37 1.38 -4.26
N GLN A 172 13.94 0.35 -3.61
CA GLN A 172 14.66 -0.74 -4.26
C GLN A 172 13.85 -2.03 -4.25
N ILE A 173 13.95 -2.84 -5.31
CA ILE A 173 13.34 -4.18 -5.32
C ILE A 173 14.02 -5.03 -4.25
N GLN A 174 13.24 -5.48 -3.26
CA GLN A 174 13.69 -6.45 -2.25
C GLN A 174 13.37 -7.88 -2.69
N SER A 175 12.23 -8.11 -3.32
CA SER A 175 11.77 -9.43 -3.74
C SER A 175 10.85 -9.37 -4.96
N GLU A 176 10.92 -10.40 -5.79
CA GLU A 176 10.13 -10.54 -7.01
C GLU A 176 9.72 -12.01 -7.20
N ALA A 177 8.50 -12.23 -7.67
CA ALA A 177 8.04 -13.49 -8.20
C ALA A 177 7.36 -13.26 -9.56
N THR A 178 7.78 -14.00 -10.58
CA THR A 178 7.27 -13.92 -11.95
C THR A 178 6.57 -15.22 -12.36
N GLY A 179 5.63 -15.13 -13.29
CA GLY A 179 4.85 -16.29 -13.73
C GLY A 179 3.89 -16.83 -12.66
N VAL A 180 3.54 -16.00 -11.68
CA VAL A 180 2.69 -16.36 -10.52
C VAL A 180 1.28 -15.79 -10.66
N GLY A 181 0.34 -16.35 -9.88
CA GLY A 181 -1.03 -15.87 -9.83
C GLY A 181 -1.86 -16.17 -11.07
N ILE A 182 -2.88 -15.34 -11.29
CA ILE A 182 -3.91 -15.50 -12.33
C ILE A 182 -3.30 -15.75 -13.72
N SER A 183 -3.65 -16.87 -14.34
CA SER A 183 -3.22 -17.24 -15.69
C SER A 183 -4.28 -16.95 -16.77
N ALA A 184 -5.54 -16.80 -16.36
CA ALA A 184 -6.66 -16.47 -17.22
C ALA A 184 -7.49 -15.34 -16.58
N GLN A 185 -7.48 -14.17 -17.21
CA GLN A 185 -8.22 -13.00 -16.75
C GLN A 185 -9.70 -13.12 -17.12
N SER A 186 -10.56 -12.90 -16.14
CA SER A 186 -12.01 -12.72 -16.30
C SER A 186 -12.52 -11.82 -15.18
N GLN A 187 -13.79 -11.44 -15.23
CA GLN A 187 -14.42 -10.66 -14.16
C GLN A 187 -14.31 -11.38 -12.79
N LYS A 188 -14.42 -12.72 -12.79
CA LYS A 188 -14.21 -13.58 -11.61
C LYS A 188 -12.84 -13.44 -10.97
N THR A 189 -11.81 -13.22 -11.78
CA THR A 189 -10.41 -13.21 -11.35
C THR A 189 -9.87 -11.81 -11.18
N GLN A 190 -10.72 -10.77 -11.21
CA GLN A 190 -10.31 -9.42 -10.83
C GLN A 190 -10.05 -9.32 -9.33
N ILE A 191 -9.15 -8.41 -8.98
CA ILE A 191 -8.84 -8.04 -7.60
C ILE A 191 -9.94 -7.09 -7.10
N ASN A 192 -10.57 -7.47 -6.00
CA ASN A 192 -11.64 -6.70 -5.36
C ASN A 192 -11.25 -6.39 -3.91
N LEU A 193 -10.95 -5.13 -3.61
CA LEU A 193 -10.52 -4.67 -2.29
C LEU A 193 -11.68 -4.14 -1.44
N ALA A 194 -12.84 -3.92 -2.04
CA ALA A 194 -14.07 -3.52 -1.36
C ALA A 194 -15.18 -4.56 -1.59
N MET A 195 -14.90 -5.83 -1.26
CA MET A 195 -15.83 -6.95 -1.44
C MET A 195 -17.13 -6.80 -0.62
N ARG A 196 -17.06 -6.19 0.57
CA ARG A 196 -18.27 -5.88 1.38
C ARG A 196 -19.22 -4.94 0.65
N ALA A 197 -18.71 -3.95 -0.07
CA ALA A 197 -19.54 -3.11 -0.93
C ALA A 197 -20.16 -3.89 -2.11
N LEU A 198 -19.49 -4.90 -2.66
CA LEU A 198 -20.10 -5.77 -3.70
C LEU A 198 -21.23 -6.63 -3.10
N TYR A 199 -21.04 -7.13 -1.88
CA TYR A 199 -22.12 -7.80 -1.14
C TYR A 199 -23.30 -6.85 -0.88
N ASP A 200 -23.04 -5.62 -0.44
CA ASP A 200 -24.05 -4.59 -0.20
C ASP A 200 -24.83 -4.26 -1.48
N LEU A 201 -24.17 -4.19 -2.64
CA LEU A 201 -24.83 -4.03 -3.94
C LEU A 201 -25.85 -5.14 -4.21
N TRP A 202 -25.46 -6.41 -4.01
CA TRP A 202 -26.39 -7.54 -4.19
C TRP A 202 -27.51 -7.51 -3.14
N ASN A 203 -27.16 -7.26 -1.88
CA ASN A 203 -28.10 -7.33 -0.77
C ASN A 203 -29.18 -6.23 -0.84
N THR A 204 -28.84 -5.07 -1.39
CA THR A 204 -29.77 -3.93 -1.56
C THR A 204 -30.47 -3.89 -2.92
N ALA A 205 -30.07 -4.75 -3.86
CA ALA A 205 -30.71 -4.84 -5.16
C ALA A 205 -32.15 -5.39 -5.05
N PRO A 206 -33.07 -4.92 -5.92
CA PRO A 206 -34.37 -5.57 -6.11
C PRO A 206 -34.23 -7.07 -6.42
N ASP A 207 -35.18 -7.90 -5.95
CA ASP A 207 -35.08 -9.36 -6.08
C ASP A 207 -35.01 -9.85 -7.55
N ASP A 208 -35.66 -9.14 -8.48
CA ASP A 208 -35.58 -9.41 -9.91
C ASP A 208 -34.21 -9.08 -10.52
N GLN A 209 -33.42 -8.23 -9.84
CA GLN A 209 -32.09 -7.83 -10.26
C GLN A 209 -30.97 -8.67 -9.63
N LYS A 210 -31.22 -9.35 -8.49
CA LYS A 210 -30.22 -10.18 -7.82
C LYS A 210 -29.55 -11.24 -8.69
N PRO A 211 -30.26 -11.98 -9.59
CA PRO A 211 -29.64 -13.02 -10.41
C PRO A 211 -28.44 -12.56 -11.24
N GLN A 212 -28.35 -11.27 -11.61
CA GLN A 212 -27.21 -10.75 -12.37
C GLN A 212 -25.90 -10.69 -11.56
N TYR A 213 -25.99 -10.68 -10.23
CA TYR A 213 -24.85 -10.60 -9.30
C TYR A 213 -24.50 -11.97 -8.68
N GLU A 214 -25.23 -13.01 -9.04
CA GLU A 214 -25.05 -14.38 -8.53
C GLU A 214 -24.37 -15.30 -9.55
N THR A 215 -23.89 -14.74 -10.66
CA THR A 215 -23.20 -15.49 -11.72
C THR A 215 -21.86 -16.03 -11.23
N ASP A 216 -21.30 -17.01 -11.94
CA ASP A 216 -19.95 -17.52 -11.65
C ASP A 216 -18.86 -16.45 -11.73
N ASP A 217 -19.10 -15.37 -12.47
CA ASP A 217 -18.18 -14.25 -12.65
C ASP A 217 -18.31 -13.16 -11.57
N THR A 218 -19.47 -13.04 -10.93
CA THR A 218 -19.73 -12.01 -9.92
C THR A 218 -19.77 -12.62 -8.53
N GLY A 219 -20.71 -13.53 -8.28
CA GLY A 219 -20.83 -14.26 -7.01
C GLY A 219 -20.93 -13.36 -5.77
N TYR A 220 -21.51 -12.16 -5.91
CA TYR A 220 -21.54 -11.14 -4.85
C TYR A 220 -22.34 -11.60 -3.63
N ASN A 221 -23.32 -12.49 -3.81
CA ASN A 221 -24.04 -13.15 -2.73
C ASN A 221 -23.17 -13.98 -1.78
N LYS A 222 -21.96 -14.37 -2.20
CA LYS A 222 -21.01 -15.16 -1.40
C LYS A 222 -20.04 -14.30 -0.60
N LEU A 223 -20.12 -12.98 -0.70
CA LEU A 223 -19.19 -12.03 -0.07
C LEU A 223 -19.63 -11.53 1.31
N GLY A 224 -20.65 -12.14 1.92
CA GLY A 224 -21.21 -11.70 3.21
C GLY A 224 -20.23 -11.79 4.40
N GLU A 225 -19.23 -12.67 4.31
CA GLU A 225 -18.17 -12.83 5.32
C GLU A 225 -16.83 -12.22 4.88
N ALA A 226 -16.79 -11.48 3.77
CA ALA A 226 -15.56 -10.85 3.32
C ALA A 226 -14.98 -9.93 4.39
N TYR A 227 -13.66 -9.95 4.57
CA TYR A 227 -12.99 -8.98 5.43
C TYR A 227 -13.01 -7.59 4.77
N GLN A 228 -13.04 -6.54 5.60
CA GLN A 228 -12.86 -5.18 5.12
C GLN A 228 -11.37 -4.95 4.82
N PHE A 229 -11.07 -4.03 3.90
CA PHE A 229 -9.75 -3.45 3.78
C PHE A 229 -9.42 -2.60 5.03
N PHE A 230 -8.20 -2.69 5.54
CA PHE A 230 -7.78 -1.93 6.73
C PHE A 230 -6.28 -1.54 6.67
N LEU A 231 -5.87 -0.58 7.50
CA LEU A 231 -4.47 -0.25 7.77
C LEU A 231 -4.10 -0.52 9.22
N GLY A 232 -2.97 -1.18 9.43
CA GLY A 232 -2.51 -1.58 10.75
C GLY A 232 -3.44 -2.63 11.35
N ARG A 233 -2.92 -3.74 11.86
CA ARG A 233 -3.58 -4.60 12.87
C ARG A 233 -2.62 -5.74 13.15
N SER A 234 -2.34 -5.99 14.42
CA SER A 234 -1.65 -7.22 14.80
C SER A 234 -2.68 -8.30 15.02
N TYR A 235 -2.52 -9.44 14.34
CA TYR A 235 -3.37 -10.61 14.52
C TYR A 235 -2.60 -11.72 15.23
N ASP A 236 -3.35 -12.50 16.01
CA ASP A 236 -2.95 -13.84 16.41
C ASP A 236 -3.25 -14.76 15.21
N ASP A 237 -2.28 -15.54 14.73
CA ASP A 237 -2.59 -16.66 13.84
C ASP A 237 -3.17 -17.75 14.75
N TYR A 238 -4.49 -17.98 14.65
CA TYR A 238 -5.27 -19.10 15.20
C TYR A 238 -4.91 -19.59 16.62
#